data_AF-A0A1D2YSU7-F1
#
_entry.id   AF-A0A1D2YSU7-F1
#
_cell.length_a   1.000
_cell.length_b   1.000
_cell.length_c   1.000
_cell.angle_alpha   90.00
_cell.angle_beta   90.00
_cell.angle_gamma   90.00
#
_symmetry.space_group_name_H-M   'P 1'
#
loop_
_entity.id
_entity.type
_entity.pdbx_description
1 polymer ?
#
loop_
_entity_poly.entity_id
_entity_poly.type
_entity_poly.pdbx_seq_one_letter_code
_entity_poly.pdbx_strand_id
1 'polypeptide(L)' 'MMKKLYQTKDGKPFYLRDIDPLFYACCYLDSDLSFLMEKGKFYKALNNGTITEFRLASNL' A
#
# COMPACT_ATOMS: atom_id res chain seq x y z
N MET A 1 -2.10 -5.83 15.55
CA MET A 1 -1.70 -6.14 14.16
C MET A 1 -0.96 -4.93 13.60
N MET A 2 0.34 -5.00 13.32
CA MET A 2 1.06 -3.86 12.73
C MET A 2 0.49 -3.60 11.33
N LYS A 3 -0.04 -2.39 11.10
CA LYS A 3 -0.46 -1.97 9.77
C LYS A 3 0.78 -1.82 8.90
N LYS A 4 0.87 -2.63 7.84
CA LYS A 4 1.92 -2.50 6.84
C LYS A 4 1.74 -1.19 6.08
N LEU A 5 2.85 -0.48 5.88
CA LEU A 5 2.88 0.80 5.17
C LEU A 5 3.46 0.57 3.77
N TYR A 6 2.83 1.17 2.77
CA TYR A 6 3.25 1.09 1.37
C TYR A 6 3.42 2.48 0.81
N GLN A 7 4.15 2.59 -0.31
CA GLN A 7 4.22 3.83 -1.08
C GLN A 7 4.15 3.52 -2.57
N THR A 8 3.57 4.45 -3.33
CA THR A 8 3.72 4.45 -4.79
C THR A 8 5.09 4.96 -5.17
N LYS A 9 5.48 4.78 -6.43
CA LYS A 9 6.72 5.33 -7.01
C LYS A 9 6.89 6.84 -6.79
N ASP A 10 5.79 7.58 -6.67
CA ASP A 10 5.78 9.03 -6.40
C ASP A 10 6.04 9.38 -4.93
N GLY A 11 6.34 8.38 -4.09
CA GLY A 11 6.69 8.55 -2.67
C GLY A 11 5.51 8.82 -1.75
N LYS A 12 4.26 8.72 -2.23
CA LYS A 12 3.07 8.95 -1.40
C LYS A 12 2.77 7.71 -0.53
N PRO A 13 2.87 7.80 0.80
CA PRO A 13 2.64 6.67 1.68
C PRO A 13 1.14 6.41 1.87
N PHE A 14 0.75 5.14 1.93
CA PHE A 14 -0.62 4.69 2.19
C PHE A 14 -0.66 3.37 2.96
N TYR A 15 -1.74 3.15 3.71
CA TYR A 15 -2.07 1.85 4.29
C TYR A 15 -3.16 1.16 3.47
N LEU A 16 -3.16 -0.16 3.51
CA LEU A 16 -4.25 -0.96 2.93
C LEU A 16 -5.36 -1.18 3.95
N ARG A 17 -6.60 -1.10 3.47
CA ARG A 17 -7.79 -1.59 4.16
C ARG A 17 -8.46 -2.61 3.27
N ASP A 18 -8.68 -3.80 3.83
CA ASP A 18 -9.47 -4.84 3.18
C ASP A 18 -10.95 -4.41 3.21
N ILE A 19 -11.58 -4.31 2.05
CA ILE A 19 -12.97 -3.88 1.93
C ILE A 19 -13.85 -4.99 1.36
N ASP A 20 -13.28 -5.86 0.52
CA ASP A 20 -13.93 -7.02 -0.07
C ASP A 20 -12.87 -8.04 -0.56
N PRO A 21 -13.28 -9.25 -1.00
CA PRO A 21 -12.34 -10.29 -1.41
C PRO A 21 -11.41 -9.93 -2.59
N LEU A 22 -11.81 -8.99 -3.45
CA LEU A 22 -11.13 -8.64 -4.69
C LEU A 22 -10.40 -7.29 -4.63
N PHE A 23 -10.76 -6.40 -3.71
CA PHE A 23 -10.25 -5.03 -3.67
C PHE A 23 -9.65 -4.65 -2.30
N TYR A 24 -8.63 -3.79 -2.37
CA TYR A 24 -8.17 -2.98 -1.26
C TYR A 24 -8.65 -1.53 -1.44
N ALA A 25 -8.93 -0.86 -0.32
CA ALA A 25 -8.87 0.59 -0.25
C ALA A 25 -7.46 1.00 0.19
N CYS A 26 -6.78 1.78 -0.66
CA CYS A 26 -5.48 2.38 -0.38
C CYS A 26 -5.70 3.78 0.18
N CYS A 27 -5.46 3.97 1.47
CA CYS A 27 -5.74 5.21 2.18
C CYS A 27 -4.42 5.94 2.45
N TYR A 28 -4.26 7.13 1.88
CA TYR A 28 -3.06 7.94 2.08
C TYR A 28 -2.93 8.40 3.54
N LEU A 29 -1.70 8.59 4.02
CA LEU A 29 -1.47 8.99 5.41
C LEU A 29 -1.80 10.47 5.66
N ASP A 30 -1.46 11.33 4.71
CA ASP A 30 -1.50 12.78 4.89
C ASP A 30 -2.74 13.43 4.25
N SER A 31 -3.75 12.62 3.90
CA SER A 31 -4.99 13.12 3.29
C SER A 31 -6.15 12.17 3.51
N ASP A 32 -7.37 12.71 3.50
CA ASP A 32 -8.61 11.90 3.46
C ASP A 32 -8.87 11.22 2.11
N LEU A 33 -7.94 11.38 1.15
CA LEU A 33 -8.02 10.73 -0.14
C LEU A 33 -7.70 9.24 -0.01
N SER A 34 -8.48 8.44 -0.72
CA SER A 34 -8.21 7.03 -0.91
C SER A 34 -8.55 6.63 -2.33
N PHE A 35 -7.94 5.54 -2.80
CA PHE A 35 -8.27 4.93 -4.07
C PHE A 35 -8.50 3.43 -3.91
N LEU A 36 -9.29 2.86 -4.82
CA LEU A 36 -9.54 1.43 -4.85
C LEU A 36 -8.55 0.74 -5.77
N MET A 37 -8.08 -0.43 -5.37
CA MET A 37 -7.16 -1.24 -6.16
C MET A 37 -7.51 -2.72 -6.03
N GLU A 38 -7.60 -3.43 -7.15
CA GLU A 38 -7.74 -4.88 -7.15
C GLU A 38 -6.52 -5.52 -6.47
N LYS A 39 -6.72 -6.52 -5.61
CA LYS A 39 -5.64 -7.22 -4.90
C LYS A 39 -4.63 -7.82 -5.87
N GLY A 40 -5.10 -8.40 -6.98
CA GLY A 40 -4.23 -8.95 -8.03
C GLY A 40 -3.35 -7.88 -8.70
N LYS A 41 -3.90 -6.69 -8.97
CA LYS A 41 -3.13 -5.55 -9.51
C LYS A 41 -2.13 -5.03 -8.47
N PHE A 42 -2.53 -4.96 -7.20
CA PHE A 42 -1.65 -4.55 -6.11
C PHE A 42 -0.41 -5.45 -6.03
N TYR A 43 -0.57 -6.77 -6.02
CA TYR A 43 0.57 -7.70 -5.97
C TYR A 43 1.46 -7.63 -7.21
N LYS A 44 0.88 -7.43 -8.40
CA LYS A 44 1.67 -7.16 -9.62
C LYS A 44 2.50 -5.88 -9.48
N ALA A 45 1.90 -4.81 -8.95
CA ALA A 45 2.57 -3.53 -8.72
C ALA A 45 3.64 -3.61 -7.61
N LEU A 46 3.45 -4.46 -6.60
CA LEU A 46 4.44 -4.73 -5.58
C LEU A 46 5.63 -5.50 -6.16
N ASN A 47 5.37 -6.54 -6.95
CA ASN A 47 6.42 -7.38 -7.56
C ASN A 47 7.24 -6.63 -8.61
N ASN A 48 6.65 -5.67 -9.34
CA ASN A 48 7.37 -4.90 -10.35
C ASN A 48 7.99 -3.60 -9.80
N GLY A 49 7.88 -3.35 -8.49
CA GLY A 49 8.46 -2.17 -7.82
C GLY A 49 7.71 -0.85 -8.04
N THR A 50 6.51 -0.87 -8.64
CA THR A 50 5.65 0.33 -8.73
C THR A 50 5.10 0.75 -7.36
N ILE A 51 4.86 -0.23 -6.50
CA ILE A 51 4.57 -0.05 -5.08
C ILE A 51 5.68 -0.72 -4.29
N THR A 52 6.12 -0.09 -3.19
CA THR A 52 7.09 -0.69 -2.27
C THR A 52 6.54 -0.73 -0.85
N GLU A 53 6.83 -1.80 -0.12
CA GLU A 53 6.54 -1.92 1.31
C GLU A 53 7.62 -1.16 2.11
N PHE A 54 7.20 -0.27 3.01
CA PHE A 54 8.10 0.32 4.00
C PHE A 54 8.55 -0.78 4.96
N ARG A 55 9.77 -1.27 4.75
CA ARG A 55 10.50 -2.01 5.76
C ARG A 55 11.30 -0.97 6.51
N LEU A 56 10.91 -0.67 7.75
CA LEU A 56 11.86 -0.06 8.69
C LEU A 56 13.09 -0.96 8.62
N ALA A 57 14.22 -0.42 8.16
CA ALA A 57 15.48 -1.12 8.26
C ALA A 57 15.63 -1.45 9.74
N SER A 58 15.50 -2.73 10.09
CA SER A 58 15.89 -3.24 11.40
C SER A 58 17.41 -3.15 11.47
N ASN A 59 17.93 -1.93 11.57
CA ASN A 59 19.30 -1.66 11.95
C ASN A 59 19.28 -1.40 13.45
N LEU A 60 19.44 -2.49 14.21
CA LEU A 60 19.99 -2.52 15.56
C LEU A 60 20.45 -3.95 15.86
#